data_AF-F9UF40-F1
#
_entry.id   AF-F9UF40-F1
#
_cell.length_a   1.000
_cell.length_b   1.000
_cell.length_c   1.000
_cell.angle_alpha   90.00
_cell.angle_beta   90.00
_cell.angle_gamma   90.00
#
_symmetry.space_group_name_H-M   'P 1'
#
loop_
_entity.id
_entity.type
_entity.pdbx_description
1 polymer ?
#
loop_
_entity_poly.entity_id
_entity_poly.type
_entity_poly.pdbx_seq_one_letter_code
_entity_poly.pdbx_strand_id
1 'polypeptide(L)'
;MRSGRAYDWRRERLSQASPPGRRVFKPSVLLKYRWSSKGNKLSRAKHEATGLSSAAEESIMKTIRESDWKVFKQVRETALQRFCQHVLDDVDAINRDAGLTAHERYLKVYELIHARDRKLGAAFDGLSRSDAAFRLMLIRTLGLVSEEDLARFSPELQQSSIPME
;
A
#
# COMPACT_ATOMS: atom_id res chain seq x y z
N MET A 1 9.82 -20.30 42.18
CA MET A 1 11.00 -20.67 41.37
C MET A 1 10.59 -21.75 40.39
N ARG A 2 10.32 -21.41 39.12
CA ARG A 2 9.94 -22.39 38.09
C ARG A 2 11.18 -22.74 37.28
N SER A 3 11.74 -23.93 37.53
CA SER A 3 12.73 -24.53 36.65
C SER A 3 12.06 -24.86 35.32
N GLY A 4 12.53 -24.18 34.26
CA GLY A 4 12.17 -24.49 32.89
C GLY A 4 12.74 -25.84 32.51
N ARG A 5 11.89 -26.88 32.53
CA ARG A 5 12.13 -28.07 31.72
C ARG A 5 11.58 -27.79 30.34
N ALA A 6 12.48 -27.77 29.36
CA ALA A 6 12.17 -27.68 27.95
C ALA A 6 11.14 -28.77 27.58
N TYR A 7 10.11 -28.40 26.84
CA TYR A 7 9.27 -29.38 26.15
C TYR A 7 10.13 -30.03 25.06
N ASP A 8 10.49 -31.29 25.31
CA ASP A 8 11.29 -32.16 24.46
C ASP A 8 10.42 -32.71 23.32
N TRP A 9 10.49 -32.07 22.16
CA TRP A 9 9.82 -32.50 20.92
C TRP A 9 10.43 -33.76 20.28
N ARG A 10 11.38 -34.46 20.95
CA ARG A 10 12.25 -35.46 20.30
C ARG A 10 11.85 -36.94 20.50
N ARG A 11 10.79 -37.31 21.24
CA ARG A 11 10.56 -38.74 21.59
C ARG A 11 9.31 -39.44 21.05
N GLU A 12 8.36 -38.76 20.42
CA GLU A 12 7.17 -39.44 19.86
C GLU A 12 7.10 -39.25 18.33
N ARG A 13 7.56 -40.26 17.59
CA ARG A 13 7.64 -40.40 16.11
C ARG A 13 8.72 -39.51 15.48
N LEU A 14 9.91 -40.01 15.21
CA LEU A 14 10.14 -41.09 14.24
C LEU A 14 11.19 -42.07 14.78
N SER A 15 10.73 -43.24 15.25
CA SER A 15 11.48 -44.46 15.00
C SER A 15 11.50 -44.64 13.48
N GLN A 16 12.66 -44.36 12.91
CA GLN A 16 13.08 -44.61 11.54
C GLN A 16 12.78 -43.53 10.48
N ALA A 17 13.90 -42.91 10.08
CA ALA A 17 14.28 -42.46 8.73
C ALA A 17 13.85 -41.06 8.22
N SER A 18 14.87 -40.20 8.09
CA SER A 18 14.97 -38.79 7.65
C SER A 18 14.17 -38.32 6.43
N PRO A 19 13.74 -37.04 6.40
CA PRO A 19 13.36 -36.34 5.16
C PRO A 19 14.39 -35.27 4.72
N PRO A 20 14.57 -35.06 3.39
CA PRO A 20 15.49 -34.07 2.83
C PRO A 20 14.81 -32.70 2.61
N GLY A 21 15.58 -31.62 2.71
CA GLY A 21 15.23 -30.32 2.11
C GLY A 21 15.12 -29.14 3.08
N ARG A 22 16.26 -28.65 3.57
CA ARG A 22 16.37 -27.30 4.14
C ARG A 22 16.09 -26.27 3.03
N ARG A 23 14.92 -25.62 3.06
CA ARG A 23 14.73 -24.33 2.39
C ARG A 23 15.18 -23.22 3.34
N VAL A 24 16.32 -22.63 3.02
CA VAL A 24 16.84 -21.40 3.63
C VAL A 24 15.77 -20.31 3.46
N PHE A 25 15.29 -19.75 4.57
CA PHE A 25 14.42 -18.57 4.59
C PHE A 25 15.20 -17.41 3.98
N LYS A 26 14.86 -16.99 2.75
CA LYS A 26 15.52 -15.85 2.10
C LYS A 26 14.87 -14.55 2.60
N PRO A 27 15.62 -13.64 3.26
CA PRO A 27 15.14 -12.29 3.49
C PRO A 27 15.20 -11.53 2.15
N SER A 28 14.05 -11.39 1.51
CA SER A 28 13.79 -10.37 0.49
C SER A 28 12.54 -9.65 0.99
N VAL A 29 12.47 -8.35 1.23
CA VAL A 29 12.79 -7.28 0.29
C VAL A 29 13.07 -6.00 1.09
N LEU A 30 14.34 -5.61 1.17
CA LEU A 30 14.72 -4.20 1.22
C LEU A 30 15.70 -4.01 0.05
N LEU A 31 15.51 -2.94 -0.72
CA LEU A 31 16.22 -2.60 -1.96
C LEU A 31 15.92 -3.47 -3.20
N LYS A 32 14.93 -3.02 -4.00
CA LYS A 32 15.03 -2.94 -5.48
C LYS A 32 13.86 -2.18 -6.13
N TYR A 33 13.52 -0.99 -5.63
CA TYR A 33 12.79 -0.02 -6.45
C TYR A 33 13.75 1.05 -6.96
N ARG A 34 14.64 0.64 -7.86
CA ARG A 34 15.30 1.56 -8.80
C ARG A 34 14.37 1.68 -10.00
N TRP A 35 13.43 2.62 -9.94
CA TRP A 35 12.54 2.90 -11.05
C TRP A 35 13.31 3.69 -12.11
N SER A 36 13.60 3.04 -13.24
CA SER A 36 14.27 3.65 -14.39
C SER A 36 13.23 4.40 -15.22
N SER A 37 13.29 5.72 -15.18
CA SER A 37 12.48 6.59 -16.02
C SER A 37 12.98 6.52 -17.47
N LYS A 38 12.38 5.64 -18.28
CA LYS A 38 12.35 5.77 -19.74
C LYS A 38 10.94 5.46 -20.23
N GLY A 39 10.37 6.44 -20.92
CA GLY A 39 8.94 6.59 -21.21
C GLY A 39 8.28 5.43 -21.96
N ASN A 40 6.95 5.53 -21.98
CA ASN A 40 5.99 4.73 -22.74
C ASN A 40 5.67 3.29 -22.26
N LYS A 41 6.14 2.87 -21.07
CA LYS A 41 5.66 1.63 -20.41
C LYS A 41 4.47 1.83 -19.47
N LEU A 42 4.22 3.07 -19.06
CA LEU A 42 3.24 3.40 -18.05
C LEU A 42 1.80 3.16 -18.55
N SER A 43 1.49 3.43 -19.82
CA SER A 43 0.15 3.22 -20.39
C SER A 43 -0.23 1.74 -20.47
N ARG A 44 0.72 0.86 -20.80
CA ARG A 44 0.46 -0.57 -20.98
C ARG A 44 0.29 -1.31 -19.65
N ALA A 45 1.08 -0.95 -18.63
CA ALA A 45 0.94 -1.47 -17.27
C ALA A 45 -0.30 -0.91 -16.54
N LYS A 46 -0.77 0.29 -16.90
CA LYS A 46 -2.01 0.86 -16.39
C LYS A 46 -3.22 0.10 -16.92
N HIS A 47 -3.34 -0.11 -18.24
CA HIS A 47 -4.42 -0.88 -18.85
C HIS A 47 -4.63 -2.27 -18.21
N GLU A 48 -3.54 -3.01 -17.97
CA GLU A 48 -3.61 -4.34 -17.33
C GLU A 48 -4.01 -4.29 -15.85
N ALA A 49 -3.77 -3.17 -15.16
CA ALA A 49 -4.02 -3.02 -13.73
C ALA A 49 -5.37 -2.37 -13.39
N THR A 50 -5.94 -1.54 -14.27
CA THR A 50 -7.12 -0.71 -13.96
C THR A 50 -8.39 -1.12 -14.70
N GLY A 51 -8.32 -1.86 -15.82
CA GLY A 51 -9.51 -2.24 -16.59
C GLY A 51 -10.34 -1.07 -17.13
N LEU A 52 -9.78 0.14 -17.15
CA LEU A 52 -10.45 1.37 -17.56
C LEU A 52 -10.56 1.47 -19.09
N SER A 53 -11.67 2.01 -19.59
CA SER A 53 -11.85 2.28 -21.02
C SER A 53 -10.98 3.45 -21.49
N SER A 54 -10.57 3.43 -22.76
CA SER A 54 -9.72 4.46 -23.39
C SER A 54 -10.24 5.89 -23.17
N ALA A 55 -11.56 6.11 -23.14
CA ALA A 55 -12.15 7.44 -22.94
C ALA A 55 -12.03 7.93 -21.48
N ALA A 56 -12.11 7.02 -20.50
CA ALA A 56 -11.89 7.35 -19.10
C ALA A 56 -10.41 7.68 -18.84
N GLU A 57 -9.50 6.94 -19.47
CA GLU A 57 -8.07 7.22 -19.40
C GLU A 57 -7.70 8.55 -20.04
N GLU A 58 -8.30 8.89 -21.18
CA GLU A 58 -8.07 10.15 -21.88
C GLU A 58 -8.57 11.37 -21.07
N SER A 59 -9.71 11.20 -20.38
CA SER A 59 -10.22 12.20 -19.41
C SER A 59 -9.27 12.39 -18.21
N ILE A 60 -8.69 11.30 -17.70
CA ILE A 60 -7.73 11.31 -16.58
C ILE A 60 -6.36 11.90 -17.01
N MET A 61 -5.93 11.69 -18.24
CA MET A 61 -4.60 12.10 -18.73
C MET A 61 -4.48 13.57 -19.13
N LYS A 62 -5.52 14.39 -18.95
CA LYS A 62 -5.45 15.83 -19.19
C LYS A 62 -4.51 16.47 -18.17
N THR A 63 -3.43 17.10 -18.63
CA THR A 63 -2.45 17.77 -17.77
C THR A 63 -3.13 18.77 -16.84
N ILE A 64 -2.98 18.56 -15.53
CA ILE A 64 -3.63 19.39 -14.50
C ILE A 64 -3.17 20.85 -14.57
N ARG A 65 -4.02 21.80 -14.16
CA ARG A 65 -3.66 23.22 -14.06
C ARG A 65 -2.60 23.44 -12.96
N GLU A 66 -1.84 24.54 -13.05
CA GLU A 66 -0.76 24.82 -12.09
C GLU A 66 -1.29 25.09 -10.68
N SER A 67 -2.45 25.73 -10.57
CA SER A 67 -3.16 25.93 -9.29
C SER A 67 -3.53 24.60 -8.65
N ASP A 68 -4.15 23.70 -9.42
CA ASP A 68 -4.52 22.36 -8.96
C ASP A 68 -3.29 21.54 -8.56
N TRP A 69 -2.16 21.71 -9.25
CA TRP A 69 -0.92 21.03 -8.91
C TRP A 69 -0.38 21.43 -7.53
N LYS A 70 -0.45 22.73 -7.20
CA LYS A 70 -0.05 23.22 -5.88
C LYS A 70 -0.95 22.66 -4.79
N VAL A 71 -2.28 22.66 -5.01
CA VAL A 71 -3.25 22.07 -4.08
C VAL A 71 -2.99 20.56 -3.94
N PHE A 72 -2.76 19.86 -5.05
CA PHE A 72 -2.53 18.42 -5.06
C PHE A 72 -1.37 18.01 -4.17
N LYS A 73 -0.23 18.73 -4.25
CA LYS A 73 0.93 18.43 -3.39
C LYS A 73 0.59 18.54 -1.91
N GLN A 74 -0.14 19.58 -1.52
CA GLN A 74 -0.55 19.79 -0.13
C GLN A 74 -1.53 18.70 0.33
N VAL A 75 -2.58 18.44 -0.44
CA VAL A 75 -3.58 17.40 -0.13
C VAL A 75 -2.92 16.02 -0.08
N ARG A 76 -1.99 15.72 -0.99
CA ARG A 76 -1.22 14.46 -1.00
C ARG A 76 -0.40 14.28 0.28
N GLU A 77 0.27 15.33 0.75
CA GLU A 77 1.06 15.27 1.99
C GLU A 77 0.16 15.02 3.20
N THR A 78 -0.96 15.72 3.31
CA THR A 78 -1.95 15.48 4.37
C THR A 78 -2.55 14.07 4.30
N ALA A 79 -2.92 13.61 3.11
CA ALA A 79 -3.46 12.27 2.88
C ALA A 79 -2.46 11.17 3.23
N LEU A 80 -1.17 11.38 2.95
CA LEU A 80 -0.10 10.45 3.34
C LEU A 80 -0.01 10.34 4.87
N GLN A 81 -0.09 11.45 5.58
CA GLN A 81 -0.09 11.43 7.05
C GLN A 81 -1.31 10.67 7.60
N ARG A 82 -2.51 10.92 7.06
CA ARG A 82 -3.73 10.19 7.44
C ARG A 82 -3.59 8.69 7.18
N PHE A 83 -3.05 8.30 6.03
CA PHE A 83 -2.82 6.89 5.71
C PHE A 83 -1.87 6.22 6.70
N CYS A 84 -0.72 6.85 6.96
CA CYS A 84 0.24 6.32 7.92
C CYS A 84 -0.37 6.21 9.31
N GLN A 85 -1.15 7.20 9.75
CA GLN A 85 -1.85 7.15 11.03
C GLN A 85 -2.84 5.98 11.10
N HIS A 86 -3.66 5.76 10.06
CA HIS A 86 -4.57 4.62 10.03
C HIS A 86 -3.85 3.26 10.10
N VAL A 87 -2.70 3.13 9.43
CA VAL A 87 -1.89 1.90 9.53
C VAL A 87 -1.34 1.72 10.94
N LEU A 88 -0.91 2.80 11.60
CA LEU A 88 -0.44 2.74 12.99
C LEU A 88 -1.58 2.38 13.94
N ASP A 89 -2.78 2.94 13.75
CA ASP A 89 -3.97 2.62 14.55
C ASP A 89 -4.36 1.13 14.39
N ASP A 90 -4.31 0.59 13.17
CA ASP A 90 -4.53 -0.84 12.89
C ASP A 90 -3.49 -1.73 13.61
N VAL A 91 -2.20 -1.35 13.59
CA VAL A 91 -1.13 -2.05 14.32
C VAL A 91 -1.38 -2.04 15.83
N ASP A 92 -1.82 -0.89 16.33
CA ASP A 92 -2.14 -0.68 17.73
C ASP A 92 -3.34 -1.54 18.19
N ALA A 93 -4.35 -1.70 17.33
CA ALA A 93 -5.46 -2.61 17.58
C ALA A 93 -4.99 -4.07 17.66
N ILE A 94 -4.11 -4.52 16.75
CA ILE A 94 -3.51 -5.86 16.82
C ILE A 94 -2.71 -6.04 18.11
N ASN A 95 -1.94 -5.03 18.53
CA ASN A 95 -1.13 -5.09 19.74
C ASN A 95 -1.96 -5.23 21.03
N ARG A 96 -3.15 -4.64 21.06
CA ARG A 96 -4.07 -4.68 22.21
C ARG A 96 -4.93 -5.94 22.26
N ASP A 97 -4.93 -6.77 21.22
CA ASP A 97 -5.66 -8.03 21.20
C ASP A 97 -5.08 -9.02 22.22
N ALA A 98 -5.80 -9.19 23.33
CA ALA A 98 -5.46 -10.08 24.42
C ALA A 98 -5.68 -11.57 24.09
N GLY A 99 -6.42 -11.87 23.02
CA GLY A 99 -6.63 -13.23 22.54
C GLY A 99 -5.45 -13.79 21.74
N LEU A 100 -4.48 -12.94 21.38
CA LEU A 100 -3.31 -13.33 20.59
C LEU A 100 -2.05 -13.42 21.44
N THR A 101 -1.23 -14.43 21.15
CA THR A 101 0.14 -14.51 21.63
C THR A 101 1.01 -13.43 20.97
N ALA A 102 2.17 -13.14 21.57
CA ALA A 102 3.11 -12.18 21.00
C ALA A 102 3.57 -12.54 19.57
N HIS A 103 3.75 -13.84 19.28
CA HIS A 103 4.14 -14.31 17.95
C HIS A 103 3.03 -14.12 16.92
N GLU A 104 1.77 -14.38 17.27
CA GLU A 104 0.64 -14.15 16.37
C GLU A 104 0.43 -12.67 16.07
N ARG A 105 0.60 -11.80 17.08
CA ARG A 105 0.56 -10.35 16.86
C ARG A 105 1.66 -9.89 15.90
N TYR A 106 2.88 -10.39 16.07
CA TYR A 106 3.98 -10.11 15.16
C TYR A 106 3.66 -10.49 13.71
N LEU A 107 3.14 -11.71 13.49
CA LEU A 107 2.77 -12.17 12.14
C LEU A 107 1.65 -11.31 11.52
N LYS A 108 0.60 -11.00 12.28
CA LYS A 108 -0.49 -10.14 11.80
C LYS A 108 -0.02 -8.73 11.43
N VAL A 109 0.85 -8.13 12.25
CA VAL A 109 1.44 -6.81 11.94
C VAL A 109 2.26 -6.89 10.65
N TYR A 110 3.09 -7.93 10.49
CA TYR A 110 3.89 -8.10 9.29
C TYR A 110 3.02 -8.20 8.02
N GLU A 111 1.95 -9.01 8.06
CA GLU A 111 1.00 -9.15 6.96
C GLU A 111 0.28 -7.83 6.64
N LEU A 112 -0.17 -7.12 7.67
CA LEU A 112 -0.81 -5.81 7.52
C LEU A 112 0.12 -4.82 6.82
N ILE A 113 1.36 -4.67 7.29
CA ILE A 113 2.33 -3.73 6.71
C ILE A 113 2.59 -4.08 5.24
N HIS A 114 2.78 -5.37 4.92
CA HIS A 114 2.97 -5.80 3.53
C HIS A 114 1.76 -5.53 2.62
N ALA A 115 0.54 -5.66 3.14
CA ALA A 115 -0.66 -5.31 2.38
C ALA A 115 -0.78 -3.80 2.14
N ARG A 116 -0.43 -2.98 3.15
CA ARG A 116 -0.54 -1.52 3.10
C ARG A 116 0.56 -0.87 2.26
N ASP A 117 1.78 -1.41 2.27
CA ASP A 117 2.91 -0.90 1.49
C ASP A 117 2.63 -0.87 -0.02
N ARG A 118 1.94 -1.90 -0.54
CA ARG A 118 1.50 -1.92 -1.95
C ARG A 118 0.56 -0.76 -2.29
N LYS A 119 -0.38 -0.44 -1.40
CA LYS A 119 -1.32 0.68 -1.57
C LYS A 119 -0.59 2.02 -1.45
N LEU A 120 0.35 2.12 -0.52
CA LEU A 120 1.17 3.31 -0.31
C LEU A 120 2.00 3.65 -1.57
N GLY A 121 2.73 2.67 -2.12
CA GLY A 121 3.49 2.88 -3.35
C GLY A 121 2.60 3.20 -4.55
N ALA A 122 1.46 2.53 -4.68
CA ALA A 122 0.52 2.80 -5.77
C ALA A 122 -0.12 4.20 -5.69
N ALA A 123 -0.35 4.76 -4.50
CA ALA A 123 -1.00 6.06 -4.36
C ALA A 123 0.00 7.22 -4.29
N PHE A 124 1.18 7.04 -3.68
CA PHE A 124 2.04 8.15 -3.27
C PHE A 124 3.41 8.20 -3.97
N ASP A 125 3.90 7.11 -4.55
CA ASP A 125 5.21 7.10 -5.22
C ASP A 125 5.14 7.63 -6.66
N GLY A 126 6.28 8.10 -7.18
CA GLY A 126 6.41 8.46 -8.59
C GLY A 126 5.50 9.62 -8.97
N LEU A 127 5.79 10.79 -8.40
CA LEU A 127 5.02 12.01 -8.57
C LEU A 127 5.31 12.67 -9.93
N SER A 128 4.31 12.73 -10.79
CA SER A 128 4.35 13.49 -12.04
C SER A 128 3.05 14.28 -12.20
N ARG A 129 3.13 15.42 -12.89
CA ARG A 129 1.95 16.27 -13.13
C ARG A 129 0.94 15.62 -14.09
N SER A 130 1.42 14.79 -15.02
CA SER A 130 0.59 14.03 -15.97
C SER A 130 -0.16 12.86 -15.31
N ASP A 131 0.33 12.36 -14.17
CA ASP A 131 -0.34 11.28 -13.42
C ASP A 131 -1.20 11.78 -12.25
N ALA A 132 -1.22 13.09 -11.98
CA ALA A 132 -1.79 13.64 -10.76
C ALA A 132 -3.28 13.34 -10.59
N ALA A 133 -4.08 13.41 -11.66
CA ALA A 133 -5.50 13.05 -11.61
C ALA A 133 -5.71 11.57 -11.24
N PHE A 134 -4.93 10.68 -11.85
CA PHE A 134 -4.95 9.25 -11.52
C PHE A 134 -4.52 8.98 -10.07
N ARG A 135 -3.48 9.68 -9.58
CA ARG A 135 -3.06 9.56 -8.17
C ARG A 135 -4.12 10.10 -7.23
N LEU A 136 -4.75 11.22 -7.56
CA LEU A 136 -5.85 11.78 -6.77
C LEU A 136 -7.02 10.80 -6.68
N MET A 137 -7.38 10.16 -7.79
CA MET A 137 -8.38 9.08 -7.80
C MET A 137 -8.01 7.95 -6.84
N LEU A 138 -6.78 7.44 -6.89
CA LEU A 138 -6.33 6.38 -5.97
C LEU A 138 -6.39 6.81 -4.49
N ILE A 139 -5.96 8.04 -4.18
CA ILE A 139 -6.01 8.58 -2.82
C ILE A 139 -7.48 8.73 -2.36
N ARG A 140 -8.39 9.12 -3.25
CA ARG A 140 -9.84 9.19 -2.98
C ARG A 140 -10.46 7.81 -2.76
N THR A 141 -10.09 6.80 -3.55
CA THR A 141 -10.53 5.40 -3.33
C THR A 141 -10.05 4.86 -1.98
N LEU A 142 -8.91 5.34 -1.47
CA LEU A 142 -8.45 5.01 -0.12
C LEU A 142 -9.20 5.78 1.00
N GLY A 143 -10.13 6.68 0.67
CA GLY A 143 -10.90 7.47 1.63
C GLY A 143 -10.08 8.56 2.35
N LEU A 144 -8.96 8.99 1.77
CA LEU A 144 -8.00 9.86 2.46
C LEU A 144 -8.17 11.36 2.15
N VAL A 145 -9.05 11.71 1.22
CA VAL A 145 -9.36 13.09 0.82
C VAL A 145 -10.70 13.46 1.45
N SER A 146 -10.73 14.53 2.26
CA SER A 146 -11.98 15.07 2.79
C SER A 146 -12.73 15.89 1.73
N GLU A 147 -14.01 16.17 1.97
CA GLU A 147 -14.79 17.07 1.11
C GLU A 147 -14.17 18.48 1.05
N GLU A 148 -13.61 18.96 2.16
CA GLU A 148 -12.89 20.25 2.21
C GLU A 148 -11.63 20.23 1.35
N ASP A 149 -10.86 19.13 1.37
CA ASP A 149 -9.70 18.97 0.50
C ASP A 149 -10.11 18.92 -0.97
N LEU A 150 -11.23 18.24 -1.26
CA LEU A 150 -11.75 18.07 -2.62
C LEU A 150 -12.26 19.39 -3.20
N ALA A 151 -12.96 20.20 -2.40
CA ALA A 151 -13.52 21.49 -2.80
C ALA A 151 -12.46 22.51 -3.24
N ARG A 152 -11.19 22.30 -2.88
CA ARG A 152 -10.06 23.17 -3.26
C ARG A 152 -9.57 22.94 -4.69
N PHE A 153 -9.95 21.83 -5.31
CA PHE A 153 -9.61 21.53 -6.70
C PHE A 153 -10.62 22.12 -7.67
N SER A 154 -10.19 22.35 -8.91
CA SER A 154 -11.10 22.72 -9.99
C SER A 154 -12.17 21.64 -10.26
N PRO A 155 -13.39 22.01 -10.70
CA PRO A 155 -14.44 21.04 -11.02
C PRO A 155 -13.99 19.98 -12.04
N GLU A 156 -13.13 20.36 -13.00
CA GLU A 156 -12.61 19.43 -13.99
C GLU A 156 -11.75 18.34 -13.37
N LEU A 157 -10.91 18.68 -12.39
CA LEU A 157 -10.07 17.70 -11.69
C LEU A 157 -10.88 16.85 -10.69
N GLN A 158 -11.92 17.42 -10.09
CA GLN A 158 -12.85 16.65 -9.25
C GLN A 158 -13.57 15.57 -10.08
N GLN A 159 -14.01 15.92 -11.30
CA GLN A 159 -14.69 15.00 -12.21
C GLN A 159 -13.77 13.96 -12.83
N SER A 160 -12.51 14.31 -13.12
CA SER A 160 -11.54 13.34 -13.69
C SER A 160 -10.88 12.44 -12.65
N SER A 161 -11.10 12.67 -11.35
CA SER A 161 -10.53 11.87 -10.25
C SER A 161 -11.59 11.12 -9.44
N ILE A 162 -12.72 10.77 -10.05
CA ILE A 162 -13.80 10.03 -9.37
C ILE A 162 -13.24 8.71 -8.83
N PRO A 163 -13.38 8.42 -7.52
CA PRO A 163 -12.89 7.17 -6.93
C PRO A 163 -13.53 5.96 -7.59
N MET A 164 -12.74 4.89 -7.73
CA MET A 164 -13.22 3.58 -8.14
C MET A 164 -14.01 2.95 -6.99
N GLU A 165 -15.20 2.41 -7.28
CA GLU A 165 -16.00 1.60 -6.35
C GLU A 165 -15.44 0.18 -6.18
#